data_AF-A0A317SHS7-F1
#
_entry.id   AF-A0A317SHS7-F1
#
_cell.length_a   1.000
_cell.length_b   1.000
_cell.length_c   1.000
_cell.angle_alpha   90.00
_cell.angle_beta   90.00
_cell.angle_gamma   90.00
#
_symmetry.space_group_name_H-M   'P 1'
#
loop_
_entity.id
_entity.type
_entity.pdbx_description
1 polymer ?
#
loop_
_entity_poly.entity_id
_entity_poly.type
_entity_poly.pdbx_seq_one_letter_code
_entity_poly.pdbx_strand_id
1 'polypeptide(L)'
;ETAFNPEEPYYDPKASRDNPKWFLVHVEFRRKLERLVGLAELKRYASKELLALPLLKMGRLSVSAVPVECWEFILSLEKMEEGSRV
;
A
#
# COMPACT_ATOMS: atom_id res chain seq x y z
N GLU A 1 -8.21 -11.17 -17.23
CA GLU A 1 -7.82 -9.83 -17.71
C GLU A 1 -9.07 -8.95 -17.71
N THR A 2 -9.36 -8.30 -16.60
CA THR A 2 -10.65 -7.64 -16.34
C THR A 2 -10.88 -6.42 -17.21
N ALA A 3 -9.81 -5.73 -17.64
CA ALA A 3 -9.90 -4.55 -18.50
C ALA A 3 -10.55 -4.79 -19.87
N PHE A 4 -10.64 -6.04 -20.36
CA PHE A 4 -11.20 -6.38 -21.67
C PHE A 4 -12.60 -7.00 -21.61
N ASN A 5 -13.12 -7.30 -20.43
CA ASN A 5 -14.43 -7.93 -20.26
C ASN A 5 -15.49 -6.88 -19.89
N PRO A 6 -16.51 -6.60 -20.73
CA PRO A 6 -17.56 -5.61 -20.44
C PRO A 6 -18.40 -5.88 -19.19
N GLU A 7 -18.42 -7.11 -18.71
CA GLU A 7 -19.15 -7.50 -17.49
C GLU A 7 -18.37 -7.21 -16.21
N GLU A 8 -17.07 -6.89 -16.32
CA GLU A 8 -16.20 -6.63 -15.17
C GLU A 8 -16.23 -5.16 -14.75
N PRO A 9 -16.18 -4.86 -13.43
CA PRO A 9 -16.16 -3.48 -12.93
C PRO A 9 -14.97 -2.63 -13.40
N TYR A 10 -13.89 -3.28 -13.83
CA TYR A 10 -12.65 -2.63 -14.28
C TYR A 10 -12.49 -2.63 -15.80
N TYR A 11 -13.57 -2.89 -16.55
CA TYR A 11 -13.58 -2.81 -18.01
C TYR A 11 -13.15 -1.43 -18.51
N ASP A 12 -12.29 -1.42 -19.54
CA ASP A 12 -11.94 -0.21 -20.28
C ASP A 12 -12.17 -0.45 -21.78
N PRO A 13 -13.18 0.18 -22.40
CA PRO A 13 -13.49 0.00 -23.82
C PRO A 13 -12.38 0.48 -24.76
N LYS A 14 -11.40 1.24 -24.26
CA LYS A 14 -10.25 1.71 -25.02
C LYS A 14 -8.99 0.90 -24.73
N ALA A 15 -9.07 -0.19 -23.97
CA ALA A 15 -7.95 -1.08 -23.75
C ALA A 15 -7.70 -1.94 -25.02
N SER A 16 -6.44 -2.04 -25.43
CA SER A 16 -6.00 -2.91 -26.52
C SER A 16 -4.91 -3.85 -26.01
N ARG A 17 -4.84 -5.07 -26.56
CA ARG A 17 -3.79 -6.04 -26.24
C ARG A 17 -2.45 -5.70 -26.89
N ASP A 18 -2.46 -5.01 -28.03
CA ASP A 18 -1.24 -4.65 -28.76
C ASP A 18 -0.45 -3.51 -28.07
N ASN A 19 -1.16 -2.69 -27.29
CA ASN A 19 -0.57 -1.64 -26.46
C ASN A 19 -1.34 -1.55 -25.12
N PRO A 20 -1.07 -2.47 -24.17
CA PRO A 20 -1.84 -2.59 -22.94
C PRO A 20 -1.63 -1.37 -22.04
N LYS A 21 -2.74 -0.74 -21.63
CA LYS A 21 -2.74 0.39 -20.68
C LYS A 21 -2.67 -0.08 -19.23
N TRP A 22 -3.31 -1.21 -18.95
CA TRP A 22 -3.48 -1.74 -17.61
C TRP A 22 -2.59 -2.94 -17.42
N PHE A 23 -1.78 -2.89 -16.37
CA PHE A 23 -0.90 -3.98 -15.97
C PHE A 23 -1.35 -4.50 -14.61
N LEU A 24 -1.12 -5.79 -14.39
CA LEU A 24 -1.32 -6.42 -13.10
C LEU A 24 -0.06 -7.19 -12.72
N VAL A 25 0.06 -7.47 -11.43
CA VAL A 25 1.09 -8.34 -10.89
C VAL A 25 0.43 -9.43 -10.06
N HIS A 26 1.06 -10.60 -10.02
CA HIS A 26 0.69 -11.64 -9.09
C HIS A 26 1.48 -11.48 -7.81
N VAL A 27 0.79 -11.56 -6.67
CA VAL A 27 1.40 -11.53 -5.35
C VAL A 27 1.13 -12.85 -4.65
N GLU A 28 2.07 -13.26 -3.81
CA GLU A 28 1.93 -14.42 -2.95
C GLU A 28 1.88 -14.01 -1.49
N PHE A 29 1.10 -14.74 -0.70
CA PHE A 29 1.07 -14.54 0.74
C PHE A 29 2.42 -14.94 1.35
N ARG A 30 3.01 -14.05 2.15
CA ARG A 30 4.27 -14.32 2.88
C ARG A 30 4.01 -14.63 4.35
N ARG A 31 3.45 -13.66 5.08
CA ARG A 31 3.08 -13.78 6.49
C ARG A 31 2.06 -12.71 6.88
N LYS A 32 1.42 -12.90 8.04
CA LYS A 32 0.68 -11.82 8.72
C LYS A 32 1.64 -10.96 9.54
N LEU A 33 1.21 -9.72 9.84
CA LEU A 33 1.84 -8.93 10.88
C LEU A 33 1.45 -9.48 12.26
N GLU A 34 2.29 -9.28 13.28
CA GLU A 34 2.02 -9.72 14.66
C GLU A 34 0.76 -9.04 15.24
N ARG A 35 0.51 -7.80 14.81
CA ARG A 35 -0.74 -7.07 15.07
C ARG A 35 -1.10 -6.15 13.91
N LEU A 36 -2.31 -5.60 13.96
CA LEU A 36 -2.73 -4.55 13.04
C LEU A 36 -1.93 -3.27 13.31
N VAL A 37 -1.24 -2.77 12.28
CA VAL A 37 -0.65 -1.42 12.26
C VAL A 37 -1.61 -0.52 11.48
N GLY A 38 -2.41 0.26 12.20
CA GLY A 38 -3.50 1.04 11.62
C GLY A 38 -3.07 2.38 11.04
N LEU A 39 -3.88 2.95 10.14
CA LEU A 39 -3.60 4.26 9.54
C LEU A 39 -3.50 5.40 10.59
N ALA A 40 -4.34 5.35 11.62
CA ALA A 40 -4.32 6.36 12.69
C ALA A 40 -2.99 6.35 13.46
N GLU A 41 -2.42 5.17 13.70
CA GLU A 41 -1.09 4.99 14.29
C GLU A 41 0.00 5.51 13.35
N LEU A 42 -0.01 5.10 12.08
CA LEU A 42 0.98 5.58 11.09
C LEU A 42 0.99 7.10 10.98
N LYS A 43 -0.18 7.76 11.05
CA LYS A 43 -0.29 9.22 11.02
C LYS A 43 0.41 9.92 12.19
N ARG A 44 0.59 9.26 13.35
CA ARG A 44 1.32 9.83 14.50
C ARG A 44 2.81 10.02 14.18
N TYR A 45 3.35 9.25 13.24
CA TYR A 45 4.76 9.28 12.82
C TYR A 45 4.96 10.01 11.48
N ALA A 46 3.91 10.62 10.92
CA ALA A 46 3.92 11.25 9.60
C ALA A 46 4.93 12.39 9.45
N SER A 47 5.23 13.11 10.54
CA SER A 47 6.18 14.23 10.56
C SER A 47 7.60 13.83 10.97
N LYS A 48 7.86 12.53 11.19
CA LYS A 48 9.13 11.99 11.70
C LYS A 48 9.56 10.77 10.88
N GLU A 49 9.43 9.57 11.43
CA GLU A 49 9.94 8.32 10.86
C GLU A 49 9.26 7.95 9.53
N LEU A 50 8.02 8.39 9.33
CA LEU A 50 7.25 8.17 8.11
C LEU A 50 7.16 9.41 7.22
N LEU A 51 8.04 10.39 7.41
CA LEU A 51 8.06 11.61 6.62
C LEU A 51 8.23 11.33 5.12
N ALA A 52 8.93 10.26 4.72
CA ALA A 52 9.14 9.92 3.32
C ALA A 52 8.05 9.03 2.72
N LEU A 53 7.10 8.52 3.52
CA LEU A 53 6.12 7.52 3.08
C LEU A 53 5.05 8.14 2.15
N PRO A 54 4.93 7.72 0.88
CA PRO A 54 3.97 8.32 -0.06
C PRO A 54 2.51 8.17 0.36
N LEU A 55 2.15 7.08 1.07
CA LEU A 55 0.80 6.83 1.59
C LEU A 55 0.25 8.02 2.40
N LEU A 56 1.10 8.72 3.14
CA LEU A 56 0.71 9.83 4.02
C LEU A 56 0.70 11.19 3.30
N LYS A 57 1.23 11.25 2.07
CA LYS A 57 1.31 12.46 1.24
C LYS A 57 0.31 12.46 0.08
N MET A 58 0.03 11.29 -0.51
CA MET A 58 -0.76 11.13 -1.72
C MET A 58 -2.01 10.29 -1.45
N GLY A 59 -3.12 10.94 -1.09
CA GLY A 59 -4.30 10.24 -0.58
C GLY A 59 -5.10 9.37 -1.58
N ARG A 60 -4.80 9.41 -2.87
CA ARG A 60 -5.51 8.63 -3.92
C ARG A 60 -4.59 7.72 -4.72
N LEU A 61 -3.40 7.42 -4.19
CA LEU A 61 -2.46 6.51 -4.83
C LEU A 61 -2.55 5.12 -4.20
N SER A 62 -3.06 4.15 -4.94
CA SER A 62 -3.28 2.77 -4.45
C SER A 62 -2.04 1.89 -4.48
N VAL A 63 -1.06 2.20 -5.34
CA VAL A 63 0.24 1.52 -5.43
C VAL A 63 1.34 2.55 -5.28
N SER A 64 2.19 2.38 -4.29
CA SER A 64 3.27 3.33 -4.01
C SER A 64 4.55 2.62 -3.60
N ALA A 65 5.68 3.26 -3.87
CA ALA A 65 6.96 2.80 -3.36
C ALA A 65 7.03 3.04 -1.85
N VAL A 66 7.67 2.13 -1.14
CA VAL A 66 7.94 2.27 0.30
C VAL A 66 9.46 2.40 0.47
N PRO A 67 9.97 3.54 0.95
CA PRO A 67 11.38 3.68 1.31
C PRO A 67 11.78 2.64 2.35
N VAL A 68 13.02 2.15 2.29
CA VAL A 68 13.51 1.06 3.17
C VAL A 68 13.38 1.44 4.64
N GLU A 69 13.69 2.69 4.98
CA GLU A 69 13.64 3.21 6.35
C GLU A 69 12.19 3.24 6.88
N CYS A 70 11.24 3.62 6.02
CA CYS A 70 9.81 3.56 6.35
C CYS A 70 9.33 2.12 6.51
N TRP A 71 9.78 1.22 5.64
CA TRP A 71 9.44 -0.21 5.69
C TRP A 71 9.89 -0.84 7.02
N GLU A 72 11.16 -0.67 7.37
CA GLU A 72 11.75 -1.17 8.61
C GLU A 72 11.05 -0.60 9.85
N PHE A 73 10.73 0.70 9.83
CA PHE A 73 9.99 1.32 10.92
C PHE A 73 8.58 0.73 11.08
N ILE A 74 7.83 0.55 9.98
CA ILE A 74 6.50 -0.08 10.02
C ILE A 74 6.59 -1.50 10.58
N LEU A 75 7.60 -2.27 10.18
CA LEU A 75 7.83 -3.60 10.73
C LEU A 75 8.20 -3.57 12.22
N SER A 76 8.88 -2.52 12.69
CA SER A 76 9.15 -2.38 14.13
C SER A 76 7.88 -2.17 14.95
N LEU A 77 6.86 -1.49 14.39
CA LEU A 77 5.60 -1.22 15.09
C LEU A 77 4.84 -2.50 15.43
N GLU A 78 4.93 -3.54 14.59
CA GLU A 78 4.20 -4.80 14.85
C GLU A 78 4.61 -5.46 16.19
N LYS A 79 5.84 -5.20 16.66
CA LYS A 79 6.42 -5.75 17.91
C LYS A 79 6.13 -4.88 19.13
N MET A 80 5.54 -3.71 18.94
CA MET A 80 5.26 -2.74 20.01
C MET A 80 3.79 -2.83 20.41
N GLU A 81 3.47 -2.76 21.71
CA GLU A 81 2.07 -2.61 22.13
C GLU A 81 1.54 -1.21 21.81
N GLU A 82 0.29 -1.14 21.33
CA GLU A 82 -0.42 0.10 21.05
C GLU A 82 -0.70 0.85 22.37
N GLY A 83 0.25 1.69 22.79
CA GLY A 83 0.18 2.44 24.06
C GLY A 83 1.49 2.55 24.84
N SER A 84 2.54 1.82 24.47
CA SER A 84 3.81 1.79 25.23
C SER A 84 4.68 3.06 25.07
N ARG A 85 4.27 4.00 24.20
CA ARG A 85 4.90 5.31 24.01
C ARG A 85 3.87 6.43 24.11
N VAL A 86 3.48 6.76 25.34
CA VAL A 86 2.93 8.09 25.69
C VAL A 86 3.96 8.79 26.55
#